data_AF-A0A653DPV8-F1
#
_entry.id   AF-A0A653DPV8-F1
#
_cell.length_a   1.000
_cell.length_b   1.000
_cell.length_c   1.000
_cell.angle_alpha   90.00
_cell.angle_beta   90.00
_cell.angle_gamma   90.00
#
_symmetry.space_group_name_H-M   'P 1'
#
loop_
_entity.id
_entity.type
_entity.pdbx_description
1 polymer ?
#
loop_
_entity_poly.entity_id
_entity_poly.type
_entity_poly.pdbx_seq_one_letter_code
_entity_poly.pdbx_strand_id
1 'polypeptide(L)'
;MVPKIEKVTEPLKLGEGPYWDQKKKCLYFVGMIEQNIHRYDPRTKEHTKAHVGDGNVSTLVPVKNTDDKFVVSLNRSICIVTWDGKSDKVKDLKKIVEVEEGTPHVFNDGKCDHTGRLWIGTMGKAAKDLNIPDKQGSLYSIEKKTVKCHRSEIGIANGLAFDAKRNKMYYIDSFAYAVDQYDIDFTTGTLSNLQQIFTSKNHGLEKFLLDGMTIDANGNLWIAVFGGSRITSVAFGGDSLDELYVTSARLSNTPGALEGCGSIPKDFHQMNMLSEKIHLFIYFVTIVKNKSPVHSFYLFSRQPVRF
;
A
#
# COMPACT_ATOMS: atom_id res chain seq x y z
N MET A 1 21.12 -9.33 -13.12
CA MET A 1 21.25 -9.86 -11.74
C MET A 1 19.84 -10.14 -11.26
N VAL A 2 19.57 -11.32 -10.71
CA VAL A 2 18.25 -11.67 -10.15
C VAL A 2 18.11 -11.00 -8.78
N PRO A 3 16.97 -10.37 -8.44
CA PRO A 3 16.79 -9.78 -7.13
C PRO A 3 16.87 -10.83 -6.01
N LYS A 4 17.50 -10.48 -4.88
CA LYS A 4 17.45 -11.29 -3.65
C LYS A 4 16.20 -10.95 -2.86
N ILE A 5 15.48 -11.97 -2.40
CA ILE A 5 14.32 -11.86 -1.54
C ILE A 5 14.68 -12.41 -0.16
N GLU A 6 14.35 -11.68 0.90
CA GLU A 6 14.66 -12.06 2.29
C GLU A 6 13.44 -11.84 3.20
N LYS A 7 13.13 -12.84 4.03
CA LYS A 7 12.14 -12.71 5.11
C LYS A 7 12.73 -11.86 6.23
N VAL A 8 12.02 -10.81 6.63
CA VAL A 8 12.50 -9.84 7.63
C VAL A 8 11.76 -9.86 8.97
N THR A 9 10.51 -10.33 8.99
CA THR A 9 9.67 -10.44 10.20
C THR A 9 8.85 -11.72 10.15
N GLU A 10 8.26 -12.09 11.29
CA GLU A 10 7.21 -13.13 11.29
C GLU A 10 5.97 -12.67 10.51
N PRO A 11 5.18 -13.61 9.96
CA PRO A 11 3.98 -13.29 9.19
C PRO A 11 2.93 -12.52 10.00
N LEU A 12 2.27 -11.57 9.35
CA LEU A 12 1.08 -10.90 9.85
C LEU A 12 -0.17 -11.51 9.22
N LYS A 13 -1.34 -11.30 9.84
CA LYS A 13 -2.64 -11.59 9.22
C LYS A 13 -2.87 -10.67 8.02
N LEU A 14 -2.57 -9.38 8.17
CA LEU A 14 -2.62 -8.43 7.06
C LEU A 14 -1.64 -7.27 7.30
N GLY A 15 -0.42 -7.43 6.77
CA GLY A 15 0.67 -6.46 6.88
C GLY A 15 0.63 -5.43 5.76
N GLU A 16 0.37 -4.18 6.09
CA GLU A 16 0.01 -3.13 5.12
C GLU A 16 0.83 -1.85 5.26
N GLY A 17 0.66 -0.96 4.29
CA GLY A 17 1.08 0.43 4.38
C GLY A 17 2.57 0.67 4.65
N PRO A 18 3.51 0.00 3.96
CA PRO A 18 4.94 0.14 4.23
C PRO A 18 5.44 1.58 4.00
N TYR A 19 6.26 2.04 4.94
CA TYR A 19 6.90 3.35 4.98
C TYR A 19 8.38 3.21 5.32
N TRP A 20 9.26 3.76 4.50
CA TRP A 20 10.68 3.84 4.84
C TRP A 20 11.09 5.21 5.40
N ASP A 21 11.58 5.22 6.64
CA ASP A 21 12.20 6.39 7.23
C ASP A 21 13.68 6.48 6.83
N GLN A 22 13.98 7.39 5.91
CA GLN A 22 15.33 7.57 5.39
C GLN A 22 16.33 8.09 6.43
N LYS A 23 15.88 8.83 7.46
CA LYS A 23 16.73 9.36 8.53
C LYS A 23 17.07 8.25 9.52
N LYS A 24 16.06 7.49 9.98
CA LYS A 24 16.21 6.42 10.96
C LYS A 24 16.70 5.10 10.37
N LYS A 25 16.64 4.95 9.04
CA LYS A 25 16.92 3.70 8.31
C LYS A 25 16.06 2.54 8.82
N CYS A 26 14.78 2.81 9.05
CA CYS A 26 13.83 1.84 9.57
C CYS A 26 12.61 1.75 8.65
N LEU A 27 12.08 0.54 8.49
CA LEU A 27 10.77 0.32 7.89
C LEU A 27 9.71 0.44 8.98
N TYR A 28 8.64 1.17 8.69
CA TYR A 28 7.40 1.17 9.44
C TYR A 28 6.28 0.58 8.59
N PHE A 29 5.32 -0.08 9.21
CA PHE A 29 4.16 -0.69 8.54
C PHE A 29 3.08 -0.99 9.58
N VAL A 30 1.92 -1.46 9.15
CA VAL A 30 0.79 -1.75 10.03
C VAL A 30 0.37 -3.21 9.93
N GLY A 31 -0.17 -3.76 11.02
CA GLY A 31 -0.94 -5.00 11.00
C GLY A 31 -2.41 -4.63 11.12
N MET A 32 -3.14 -4.65 10.01
CA MET A 32 -4.48 -4.05 9.92
C MET A 32 -5.50 -4.75 10.81
N ILE A 33 -5.46 -6.09 10.84
CA ILE A 33 -6.39 -6.91 11.63
C ILE A 33 -5.95 -6.98 13.09
N GLU A 34 -4.64 -6.98 13.34
CA GLU A 34 -4.06 -7.04 14.68
C GLU A 34 -3.94 -5.66 15.36
N GLN A 35 -4.27 -4.59 14.64
CA GLN A 35 -4.38 -3.22 15.15
C GLN A 35 -3.05 -2.70 15.73
N ASN A 36 -1.95 -3.11 15.08
CA ASN A 36 -0.60 -2.76 15.49
C ASN A 36 0.09 -1.87 14.46
N ILE A 37 0.97 -1.01 14.95
CA ILE A 37 2.03 -0.39 14.15
C ILE A 37 3.33 -1.13 14.42
N HIS A 38 4.15 -1.27 13.39
CA HIS A 38 5.40 -2.03 13.43
C HIS A 38 6.58 -1.16 13.00
N ARG A 39 7.76 -1.48 13.53
CA ARG A 39 9.05 -0.94 13.11
C ARG A 39 10.02 -2.10 12.92
N TYR A 40 10.77 -2.08 11.82
CA TYR A 40 11.87 -2.99 11.55
C TYR A 40 13.15 -2.23 11.21
N ASP A 41 14.24 -2.53 11.92
CA ASP A 41 15.57 -2.01 11.61
C ASP A 41 16.41 -3.11 10.91
N PRO A 42 16.66 -3.00 9.59
CA PRO A 42 17.38 -4.03 8.85
C PRO A 42 18.85 -4.17 9.28
N ARG A 43 19.43 -3.18 9.98
CA ARG A 43 20.84 -3.21 10.41
C ARG A 43 21.02 -4.10 11.64
N THR A 44 20.05 -4.06 12.56
CA THR A 44 20.08 -4.83 13.81
C THR A 44 19.15 -6.05 13.76
N LYS A 45 18.29 -6.14 12.75
CA LYS A 45 17.17 -7.07 12.63
C LYS A 45 16.15 -6.96 13.76
N GLU A 46 16.15 -5.83 14.48
CA GLU A 46 15.18 -5.56 15.54
C GLU A 46 13.79 -5.30 14.92
N HIS A 47 12.79 -6.04 15.40
CA HIS A 47 11.38 -5.86 15.08
C HIS A 47 10.61 -5.53 16.35
N THR A 48 9.95 -4.38 16.37
CA THR A 48 9.10 -3.93 17.47
C THR A 48 7.72 -3.60 16.95
N LYS A 49 6.73 -3.62 17.84
CA LYS A 49 5.35 -3.28 17.51
C LYS A 49 4.65 -2.66 18.70
N ALA A 50 3.67 -1.81 18.44
CA ALA A 50 2.78 -1.27 19.46
C ALA A 50 1.32 -1.38 19.04
N HIS A 51 0.47 -1.69 20.01
CA HIS A 51 -0.97 -1.67 19.81
C HIS A 51 -1.48 -0.23 19.82
N VAL A 52 -2.33 0.14 18.86
CA VAL A 52 -2.83 1.50 18.68
C VAL A 52 -4.20 1.71 19.34
N GLY A 53 -5.11 0.73 19.24
CA GLY A 53 -6.45 0.80 19.82
C GLY A 53 -7.45 -0.10 19.10
N ASP A 54 -8.72 0.03 19.44
CA ASP A 54 -9.79 -0.89 18.98
C ASP A 54 -10.34 -0.51 17.60
N GLY A 55 -9.63 -0.87 16.53
CA GLY A 55 -10.08 -0.63 15.16
C GLY A 55 -9.04 -0.97 14.09
N ASN A 56 -9.48 -0.99 12.83
CA ASN A 56 -8.59 -1.26 11.71
C ASN A 56 -7.54 -0.15 11.57
N VAL A 57 -6.25 -0.54 11.52
CA VAL A 57 -5.12 0.37 11.30
C VAL A 57 -4.48 0.04 9.96
N SER A 58 -4.68 0.86 8.95
CA SER A 58 -4.34 0.55 7.55
C SER A 58 -3.24 1.45 6.97
N THR A 59 -2.95 2.58 7.59
CA THR A 59 -1.92 3.52 7.16
C THR A 59 -1.12 4.02 8.35
N LEU A 60 0.20 4.15 8.17
CA LEU A 60 1.10 4.89 9.06
C LEU A 60 2.01 5.79 8.24
N VAL A 61 2.16 7.04 8.68
CA VAL A 61 3.11 8.00 8.11
C VAL A 61 3.66 8.91 9.23
N PRO A 62 4.97 9.22 9.26
CA PRO A 62 5.54 10.08 10.29
C PRO A 62 5.07 11.54 10.15
N VAL A 63 4.96 12.22 11.29
CA VAL A 63 4.70 13.66 11.32
C VAL A 63 6.01 14.41 11.09
N LYS A 64 6.01 15.32 10.12
CA LYS A 64 7.20 16.12 9.78
C LYS A 64 7.75 16.85 11.02
N ASN A 65 9.08 16.91 11.14
CA ASN A 65 9.80 17.56 12.24
C ASN A 65 9.52 16.98 13.64
N THR A 66 9.10 15.71 13.71
CA THR A 66 8.99 14.96 14.97
C THR A 66 9.74 13.64 14.83
N ASP A 67 10.26 13.12 15.93
CA ASP A 67 10.95 11.83 15.91
C ASP A 67 10.05 10.69 16.42
N ASP A 68 8.96 10.99 17.14
CA ASP A 68 8.11 10.02 17.84
C ASP A 68 6.61 10.15 17.51
N LYS A 69 6.20 11.01 16.58
CA LYS A 69 4.79 11.15 16.20
C LYS A 69 4.49 10.57 14.83
N PHE A 70 3.41 9.82 14.77
CA PHE A 70 2.92 9.19 13.55
C PHE A 70 1.46 9.48 13.38
N VAL A 71 1.07 9.70 12.14
CA VAL A 71 -0.33 9.72 11.73
C VAL A 71 -0.70 8.30 11.39
N VAL A 72 -1.81 7.85 11.94
CA VAL A 72 -2.36 6.52 11.70
C VAL A 72 -3.83 6.62 11.35
N SER A 73 -4.31 5.72 10.49
CA SER A 73 -5.74 5.47 10.38
C SER A 73 -6.22 4.60 11.54
N LEU A 74 -7.41 4.86 12.03
CA LEU A 74 -8.13 3.99 12.95
C LEU A 74 -9.61 3.97 12.54
N ASN A 75 -10.04 2.88 11.91
CA ASN A 75 -11.31 2.81 11.18
C ASN A 75 -11.41 3.97 10.15
N ARG A 76 -12.30 4.95 10.37
CA ARG A 76 -12.50 6.15 9.53
C ARG A 76 -11.90 7.42 10.13
N SER A 77 -11.15 7.29 11.22
CA SER A 77 -10.49 8.41 11.88
C SER A 77 -9.03 8.48 11.47
N ILE A 78 -8.53 9.70 11.30
CA ILE A 78 -7.10 9.97 11.32
C ILE A 78 -6.71 10.40 12.72
N CYS A 79 -5.73 9.71 13.28
CA CYS A 79 -5.20 9.96 14.61
C CYS A 79 -3.71 10.29 14.54
N ILE A 80 -3.22 11.06 15.51
CA ILE A 80 -1.79 11.16 15.79
C ILE A 80 -1.49 10.30 17.01
N VAL A 81 -0.55 9.38 16.87
CA VAL A 81 0.02 8.61 17.98
C VAL A 81 1.40 9.13 18.34
N THR A 82 1.77 9.02 19.61
CA THR A 82 3.14 9.22 20.09
C THR A 82 3.74 7.86 20.44
N TRP A 83 4.81 7.46 19.76
CA TRP A 83 5.49 6.17 19.92
C TRP A 83 7.00 6.31 19.71
N ASP A 84 7.79 5.73 20.61
CA ASP A 84 9.26 5.74 20.57
C ASP A 84 9.86 4.75 19.56
N GLY A 85 9.03 3.94 18.90
CA GLY A 85 9.47 2.88 17.99
C GLY A 85 9.99 1.63 18.69
N LYS A 86 9.81 1.49 20.01
CA LYS A 86 10.36 0.37 20.81
C LYS A 86 9.35 -0.20 21.80
N SER A 87 8.65 0.66 22.53
CA SER A 87 7.64 0.28 23.51
C SER A 87 6.52 -0.53 22.86
N ASP A 88 5.93 -1.46 23.61
CA ASP A 88 4.83 -2.32 23.14
C ASP A 88 3.46 -1.61 23.10
N LYS A 89 3.43 -0.35 23.54
CA LYS A 89 2.26 0.51 23.59
C LYS A 89 2.59 1.90 23.08
N VAL A 90 1.60 2.56 22.48
CA VAL A 90 1.68 4.00 22.19
C VAL A 90 1.51 4.79 23.49
N LYS A 91 2.24 5.90 23.63
CA LYS A 91 2.19 6.78 24.80
C LYS A 91 0.90 7.61 24.83
N ASP A 92 0.45 8.03 23.66
CA ASP A 92 -0.71 8.90 23.47
C ASP A 92 -1.34 8.62 22.10
N LEU A 93 -2.66 8.82 22.00
CA LEU A 93 -3.45 8.71 20.78
C LEU A 93 -4.48 9.83 20.76
N LYS A 94 -4.40 10.68 19.74
CA LYS A 94 -5.30 11.82 19.56
C LYS A 94 -5.99 11.76 18.20
N LYS A 95 -7.31 11.66 18.19
CA LYS A 95 -8.14 11.83 16.99
C LYS A 95 -8.01 13.26 16.44
N ILE A 96 -7.88 13.38 15.12
CA ILE A 96 -7.70 14.66 14.43
C ILE A 96 -8.90 14.99 13.55
N VAL A 97 -9.28 14.06 12.68
CA VAL A 97 -10.44 14.17 11.79
C VAL A 97 -11.09 12.79 11.60
N GLU A 98 -12.35 12.78 11.20
CA GLU A 98 -13.10 11.60 10.81
C GLU A 98 -13.86 11.90 9.51
N VAL A 99 -14.04 10.88 8.66
CA VAL A 99 -14.81 10.97 7.42
C VAL A 99 -16.00 10.02 7.47
N GLU A 100 -17.08 10.30 6.74
CA GLU A 100 -18.23 9.38 6.61
C GLU A 100 -18.86 8.99 7.96
N GLU A 101 -19.08 9.96 8.84
CA GLU A 101 -19.63 9.76 10.18
C GLU A 101 -20.91 8.90 10.17
N GLY A 102 -21.01 7.95 11.11
CA GLY A 102 -22.15 7.04 11.22
C GLY A 102 -22.14 5.83 10.28
N THR A 103 -21.19 5.74 9.33
CA THR A 103 -21.06 4.57 8.45
C THR A 103 -20.15 3.49 9.06
N PRO A 104 -20.29 2.22 8.65
CA PRO A 104 -19.40 1.15 9.08
C PRO A 104 -18.07 1.12 8.32
N HIS A 105 -17.85 1.98 7.31
CA HIS A 105 -16.68 1.91 6.42
C HIS A 105 -15.35 2.00 7.17
N VAL A 106 -14.25 1.67 6.50
CA VAL A 106 -12.90 1.75 7.07
C VAL A 106 -11.94 2.33 6.05
N PHE A 107 -10.93 3.07 6.51
CA PHE A 107 -9.81 3.42 5.65
C PHE A 107 -9.01 2.18 5.25
N ASN A 108 -8.47 2.18 4.04
CA ASN A 108 -7.55 1.15 3.54
C ASN A 108 -6.17 1.78 3.23
N ASP A 109 -5.70 1.85 1.98
CA ASP A 109 -4.38 2.44 1.72
C ASP A 109 -4.41 3.97 1.73
N GLY A 110 -3.28 4.56 2.12
CA GLY A 110 -3.07 5.99 2.21
C GLY A 110 -1.60 6.36 2.10
N LYS A 111 -1.30 7.48 1.44
CA LYS A 111 0.06 7.96 1.18
C LYS A 111 0.11 9.48 1.10
N CYS A 112 1.21 10.07 1.54
CA CYS A 112 1.45 11.50 1.35
C CYS A 112 1.95 11.79 -0.07
N ASP A 113 1.43 12.86 -0.67
CA ASP A 113 2.10 13.47 -1.81
C ASP A 113 3.39 14.21 -1.39
N HIS A 114 4.11 14.77 -2.37
CA HIS A 114 5.38 15.44 -2.10
C HIS A 114 5.25 16.75 -1.31
N THR A 115 4.05 17.32 -1.23
CA THR A 115 3.75 18.53 -0.43
C THR A 115 3.54 18.18 1.04
N GLY A 116 3.23 16.91 1.32
CA GLY A 116 2.90 16.39 2.65
C GLY A 116 1.40 16.34 2.91
N ARG A 117 0.54 16.45 1.89
CA ARG A 117 -0.90 16.20 1.98
C ARG A 117 -1.15 14.70 2.02
N LEU A 118 -1.92 14.23 2.99
CA LEU A 118 -2.27 12.82 3.10
C LEU A 118 -3.41 12.49 2.14
N TRP A 119 -3.19 11.58 1.21
CA TRP A 119 -4.23 10.97 0.39
C TRP A 119 -4.58 9.61 0.98
N ILE A 120 -5.86 9.31 1.16
CA ILE A 120 -6.31 8.06 1.78
C ILE A 120 -7.73 7.76 1.33
N GLY A 121 -8.07 6.49 1.13
CA GLY A 121 -9.42 6.11 0.74
C GLY A 121 -10.08 5.11 1.67
N THR A 122 -11.41 5.12 1.65
CA THR A 122 -12.27 4.21 2.40
C THR A 122 -12.71 3.03 1.54
N MET A 123 -13.22 1.99 2.19
CA MET A 123 -13.90 0.85 1.59
C MET A 123 -15.05 0.42 2.49
N GLY A 124 -16.01 -0.34 1.93
CA GLY A 124 -17.04 -1.01 2.73
C GLY A 124 -16.42 -1.91 3.80
N LYS A 125 -17.11 -2.08 4.94
CA LYS A 125 -16.63 -3.01 5.97
C LYS A 125 -16.82 -4.43 5.48
N ALA A 126 -15.74 -5.22 5.49
CA ALA A 126 -15.82 -6.64 5.18
C ALA A 126 -16.85 -7.34 6.07
N ALA A 127 -17.74 -8.11 5.46
CA ALA A 127 -18.62 -9.02 6.17
C ALA A 127 -17.82 -10.20 6.75
N LYS A 128 -18.48 -11.05 7.55
CA LYS A 128 -17.82 -12.18 8.25
C LYS A 128 -17.19 -13.21 7.29
N ASP A 129 -17.71 -13.29 6.07
CA ASP A 129 -17.21 -14.10 4.95
C ASP A 129 -16.11 -13.40 4.12
N LEU A 130 -15.59 -12.27 4.63
CA LEU A 130 -14.61 -11.40 3.97
C LEU A 130 -15.11 -10.76 2.67
N ASN A 131 -16.41 -10.81 2.40
CA ASN A 131 -16.99 -10.10 1.27
C ASN A 131 -17.02 -8.60 1.56
N ILE A 132 -16.43 -7.79 0.68
CA ILE A 132 -16.38 -6.34 0.80
C ILE A 132 -17.45 -5.77 -0.13
N PRO A 133 -18.42 -4.99 0.37
CA PRO A 133 -19.39 -4.33 -0.48
C PRO A 133 -18.72 -3.40 -1.49
N ASP A 134 -19.05 -3.58 -2.77
CA ASP A 134 -18.55 -2.75 -3.85
C ASP A 134 -19.13 -1.32 -3.79
N LYS A 135 -18.40 -0.35 -4.35
CA LYS A 135 -18.77 1.07 -4.50
C LYS A 135 -19.16 1.81 -3.21
N GLN A 136 -18.71 1.34 -2.05
CA GLN A 136 -18.95 2.03 -0.77
C GLN A 136 -17.80 2.94 -0.33
N GLY A 137 -16.65 2.85 -1.00
CA GLY A 137 -15.47 3.65 -0.71
C GLY A 137 -15.46 5.01 -1.40
N SER A 138 -14.60 5.88 -0.87
CA SER A 138 -14.29 7.19 -1.43
C SER A 138 -12.80 7.51 -1.25
N LEU A 139 -12.24 8.34 -2.14
CA LEU A 139 -10.86 8.84 -2.06
C LEU A 139 -10.87 10.25 -1.46
N TYR A 140 -10.05 10.45 -0.43
CA TYR A 140 -9.90 11.73 0.27
C TYR A 140 -8.47 12.25 0.22
N SER A 141 -8.33 13.56 0.36
CA SER A 141 -7.09 14.20 0.78
C SER A 141 -7.29 15.00 2.06
N ILE A 142 -6.27 15.02 2.91
CA ILE A 142 -6.29 15.67 4.21
C ILE A 142 -5.04 16.55 4.34
N GLU A 143 -5.26 17.84 4.57
CA GLU A 143 -4.22 18.85 4.75
C GLU A 143 -4.69 19.85 5.81
N LYS A 144 -3.88 20.12 6.85
CA LYS A 144 -4.24 21.05 7.94
C LYS A 144 -5.63 20.79 8.57
N LYS A 145 -6.00 19.50 8.70
CA LYS A 145 -7.32 19.03 9.17
C LYS A 145 -8.50 19.32 8.24
N THR A 146 -8.27 19.91 7.08
CA THR A 146 -9.28 20.02 6.03
C THR A 146 -9.34 18.72 5.25
N VAL A 147 -10.53 18.15 5.13
CA VAL A 147 -10.81 16.95 4.34
C VAL A 147 -11.45 17.37 3.02
N LYS A 148 -10.95 16.84 1.91
CA LYS A 148 -11.56 16.98 0.57
C LYS A 148 -11.80 15.58 0.00
N CYS A 149 -13.03 15.31 -0.43
CA CYS A 149 -13.37 14.11 -1.22
C CYS A 149 -13.08 14.39 -2.69
N HIS A 150 -12.47 13.42 -3.39
CA HIS A 150 -12.12 13.53 -4.81
C HIS A 150 -12.88 12.56 -5.71
N ARG A 151 -13.28 11.41 -5.15
CA ARG A 151 -13.99 10.36 -5.89
C ARG A 151 -14.80 9.53 -4.91
N SER A 152 -16.03 9.18 -5.28
CA SER A 152 -16.90 8.21 -4.59
C SER A 152 -17.04 6.94 -5.44
N GLU A 153 -17.85 6.00 -4.98
CA GLU A 153 -18.13 4.74 -5.68
C GLU A 153 -16.88 3.90 -5.96
N ILE A 154 -15.94 3.89 -5.00
CA ILE A 154 -14.73 3.06 -5.03
C ILE A 154 -15.06 1.70 -4.39
N GLY A 155 -14.62 0.61 -5.00
CA GLY A 155 -14.75 -0.73 -4.42
C GLY A 155 -13.83 -0.91 -3.22
N ILE A 156 -12.52 -0.96 -3.48
CA ILE A 156 -11.48 -1.02 -2.44
C ILE A 156 -10.41 0.02 -2.75
N ALA A 157 -10.35 1.07 -1.93
CA ALA A 157 -9.34 2.10 -2.08
C ALA A 157 -7.93 1.57 -1.81
N ASN A 158 -7.05 1.63 -2.79
CA ASN A 158 -5.74 0.99 -2.69
C ASN A 158 -4.62 1.85 -3.29
N GLY A 159 -3.55 1.20 -3.78
CA GLY A 159 -2.26 1.80 -4.09
C GLY A 159 -2.28 3.21 -4.68
N LEU A 160 -1.52 4.10 -4.05
CA LEU A 160 -1.32 5.48 -4.50
C LEU A 160 0.16 5.72 -4.87
N ALA A 161 0.42 6.44 -5.95
CA ALA A 161 1.76 6.94 -6.26
C ALA A 161 1.71 8.34 -6.89
N PHE A 162 2.80 9.10 -6.74
CA PHE A 162 2.88 10.48 -7.19
C PHE A 162 4.18 10.71 -7.96
N ASP A 163 4.07 11.21 -9.18
CA ASP A 163 5.21 11.69 -9.96
C ASP A 163 5.19 13.22 -9.99
N ALA A 164 5.99 13.82 -9.10
CA ALA A 164 6.12 15.27 -8.99
C ALA A 164 6.77 15.91 -10.24
N LYS A 165 7.57 15.15 -11.02
CA LYS A 165 8.20 15.68 -12.23
C LYS A 165 7.21 15.78 -13.38
N ARG A 166 6.24 14.85 -13.42
CA ARG A 166 5.23 14.76 -14.49
C ARG A 166 3.86 15.34 -14.10
N ASN A 167 3.71 15.84 -12.87
CA ASN A 167 2.43 16.27 -12.32
C ASN A 167 1.35 15.18 -12.41
N LYS A 168 1.71 13.94 -12.06
CA LYS A 168 0.81 12.79 -12.13
C LYS A 168 0.53 12.19 -10.76
N MET A 169 -0.71 11.76 -10.59
CA MET A 169 -1.12 10.84 -9.53
C MET A 169 -1.57 9.53 -10.17
N TYR A 170 -1.17 8.41 -9.58
CA TYR A 170 -1.60 7.08 -9.94
C TYR A 170 -2.40 6.47 -8.80
N TYR A 171 -3.49 5.79 -9.12
CA TYR A 171 -4.43 5.28 -8.14
C TYR A 171 -4.98 3.91 -8.54
N ILE A 172 -5.23 3.07 -7.53
CA ILE A 172 -5.85 1.76 -7.70
C ILE A 172 -7.15 1.72 -6.89
N ASP A 173 -8.25 1.44 -7.57
CA ASP A 173 -9.41 0.77 -6.99
C ASP A 173 -9.27 -0.72 -7.32
N SER A 174 -9.11 -1.58 -6.32
CA SER A 174 -8.86 -3.00 -6.57
C SER A 174 -9.98 -3.66 -7.38
N PHE A 175 -11.23 -3.22 -7.22
CA PHE A 175 -12.38 -3.78 -7.95
C PHE A 175 -12.54 -3.19 -9.36
N ALA A 176 -11.79 -2.15 -9.71
CA ALA A 176 -11.66 -1.70 -11.09
C ALA A 176 -10.68 -2.57 -11.90
N TYR A 177 -9.85 -3.41 -11.25
CA TYR A 177 -8.82 -4.24 -11.90
C TYR A 177 -7.90 -3.44 -12.81
N ALA A 178 -7.59 -2.20 -12.42
CA ALA A 178 -6.92 -1.24 -13.27
C ALA A 178 -6.06 -0.26 -12.46
N VAL A 179 -5.12 0.40 -13.16
CA VAL A 179 -4.40 1.57 -12.64
C VAL A 179 -4.90 2.79 -13.38
N ASP A 180 -5.42 3.73 -12.59
CA ASP A 180 -5.83 5.04 -13.05
C ASP A 180 -4.67 6.04 -12.93
N GLN A 181 -4.59 6.95 -13.88
CA GLN A 181 -3.71 8.11 -13.90
C GLN A 181 -4.56 9.37 -13.90
N TYR A 182 -4.16 10.36 -13.11
CA TYR A 182 -4.70 11.71 -13.10
C TYR A 182 -3.58 12.73 -13.35
N ASP A 183 -3.92 13.83 -14.00
CA ASP A 183 -3.17 15.08 -13.81
C ASP A 183 -3.48 15.60 -12.41
N ILE A 184 -2.45 16.04 -11.70
CA ILE A 184 -2.58 16.64 -10.36
C ILE A 184 -1.91 18.01 -10.30
N ASP A 185 -2.67 19.01 -9.88
CA ASP A 185 -2.10 20.26 -9.38
C ASP A 185 -1.76 20.08 -7.90
N PHE A 186 -0.48 19.93 -7.59
CA PHE A 186 -0.02 19.73 -6.22
C PHE A 186 -0.27 20.93 -5.30
N THR A 187 -0.41 22.14 -5.85
CA THR A 187 -0.71 23.36 -5.08
C THR A 187 -2.10 23.25 -4.47
N THR A 188 -3.09 22.88 -5.28
CA THR A 188 -4.50 22.83 -4.88
C THR A 188 -5.00 21.43 -4.51
N GLY A 189 -4.22 20.40 -4.84
CA GLY A 189 -4.64 19.00 -4.77
C GLY A 189 -5.80 18.69 -5.73
N THR A 190 -5.89 19.36 -6.87
CA THR A 190 -6.97 19.13 -7.84
C THR A 190 -6.58 18.04 -8.82
N LEU A 191 -7.46 17.06 -9.02
CA LEU A 191 -7.30 15.98 -9.98
C LEU A 191 -8.11 16.28 -11.26
N SER A 192 -7.54 15.97 -12.42
CA SER A 192 -8.22 16.05 -13.72
C SER A 192 -7.70 14.97 -14.67
N ASN A 193 -8.30 14.89 -15.87
CA ASN A 193 -7.84 14.03 -16.97
C ASN A 193 -7.63 12.56 -16.56
N LEU A 194 -8.63 11.97 -15.89
CA LEU A 194 -8.63 10.55 -15.56
C LEU A 194 -8.42 9.69 -16.80
N GLN A 195 -7.39 8.85 -16.76
CA GLN A 195 -7.06 7.88 -17.79
C GLN A 195 -6.71 6.55 -17.15
N GLN A 196 -7.29 5.47 -17.66
CA GLN A 196 -6.89 4.12 -17.27
C GLN A 196 -5.66 3.71 -18.08
N ILE A 197 -4.51 3.56 -17.42
CA ILE A 197 -3.22 3.28 -18.10
C ILE A 197 -2.85 1.80 -18.06
N PHE A 198 -3.54 1.00 -17.24
CA PHE A 198 -3.34 -0.44 -17.14
C PHE A 198 -4.63 -1.16 -16.80
N THR A 199 -4.79 -2.38 -17.29
CA THR A 199 -5.87 -3.30 -16.87
C THR A 199 -5.33 -4.70 -16.66
N SER A 200 -5.72 -5.35 -15.56
CA SER A 200 -5.31 -6.72 -15.25
C SER A 200 -5.66 -7.71 -16.37
N LYS A 201 -6.79 -7.51 -17.06
CA LYS A 201 -7.27 -8.38 -18.15
C LYS A 201 -6.28 -8.48 -19.32
N ASN A 202 -5.62 -7.39 -19.69
CA ASN A 202 -4.70 -7.39 -20.83
C ASN A 202 -3.40 -8.16 -20.53
N HIS A 203 -3.21 -8.60 -19.28
CA HIS A 203 -1.97 -9.21 -18.80
C HIS A 203 -2.18 -10.52 -18.03
N GLY A 204 -3.38 -11.13 -18.13
CA GLY A 204 -3.68 -12.42 -17.49
C GLY A 204 -3.75 -12.36 -15.96
N LEU A 205 -4.08 -11.19 -15.40
CA LEU A 205 -4.18 -10.93 -13.96
C LEU A 205 -5.64 -10.73 -13.51
N GLU A 206 -6.64 -10.99 -14.36
CA GLU A 206 -8.06 -10.72 -14.09
C GLU A 206 -8.66 -11.49 -12.90
N LYS A 207 -7.94 -12.50 -12.39
CA LYS A 207 -8.33 -13.27 -11.20
C LYS A 207 -7.73 -12.72 -9.90
N PHE A 208 -6.90 -11.69 -9.98
CA PHE A 208 -6.17 -11.11 -8.86
C PHE A 208 -6.49 -9.64 -8.69
N LEU A 209 -6.39 -9.17 -7.46
CA LEU A 209 -6.63 -7.76 -7.12
C LEU A 209 -5.32 -6.99 -7.17
N LEU A 210 -5.34 -5.80 -7.78
CA LEU A 210 -4.26 -4.83 -7.65
C LEU A 210 -4.39 -4.17 -6.28
N ASP A 211 -3.27 -4.06 -5.56
CA ASP A 211 -3.24 -3.66 -4.15
C ASP A 211 -2.37 -2.41 -3.96
N GLY A 212 -1.54 -2.34 -2.91
CA GLY A 212 -0.58 -1.27 -2.69
C GLY A 212 0.37 -1.03 -3.88
N MET A 213 0.75 0.24 -4.09
CA MET A 213 1.61 0.66 -5.20
C MET A 213 2.68 1.65 -4.74
N THR A 214 3.83 1.69 -5.43
CA THR A 214 4.82 2.77 -5.33
C THR A 214 5.37 3.14 -6.70
N ILE A 215 6.15 4.21 -6.77
CA ILE A 215 6.85 4.65 -7.99
C ILE A 215 8.35 4.75 -7.70
N ASP A 216 9.19 4.42 -8.69
CA ASP A 216 10.64 4.54 -8.61
C ASP A 216 11.17 5.85 -9.20
N ALA A 217 12.49 6.06 -9.09
CA ALA A 217 13.14 7.29 -9.54
C ALA A 217 13.10 7.53 -11.08
N ASN A 218 12.84 6.47 -11.86
CA ASN A 218 12.67 6.55 -13.31
C ASN A 218 11.19 6.74 -13.69
N GLY A 219 10.30 6.68 -12.69
CA GLY A 219 8.86 6.79 -12.86
C GLY A 219 8.16 5.47 -13.11
N ASN A 220 8.83 4.33 -12.90
CA ASN A 220 8.14 3.06 -13.04
C ASN A 220 7.29 2.78 -11.81
N LEU A 221 6.06 2.33 -12.02
CA LEU A 221 5.17 1.90 -10.93
C LEU A 221 5.59 0.52 -10.41
N TRP A 222 5.27 0.19 -9.18
CA TRP A 222 5.53 -1.13 -8.59
C TRP A 222 4.28 -1.50 -7.81
N ILE A 223 3.54 -2.51 -8.28
CA ILE A 223 2.20 -2.85 -7.79
C ILE A 223 2.21 -4.20 -7.08
N ALA A 224 1.60 -4.31 -5.90
CA ALA A 224 1.33 -5.59 -5.27
C ALA A 224 0.07 -6.25 -5.87
N VAL A 225 0.10 -7.57 -6.06
CA VAL A 225 -1.00 -8.33 -6.67
C VAL A 225 -1.52 -9.37 -5.68
N PHE A 226 -2.66 -9.07 -5.07
CA PHE A 226 -3.27 -9.85 -4.02
C PHE A 226 -4.01 -11.09 -4.56
N GLY A 227 -3.95 -12.20 -3.83
CA GLY A 227 -4.55 -13.49 -4.20
C GLY A 227 -3.68 -14.39 -5.10
N GLY A 228 -2.56 -13.87 -5.61
CA GLY A 228 -1.65 -14.63 -6.50
C GLY A 228 -0.58 -15.48 -5.81
N SER A 229 -0.42 -15.38 -4.48
CA SER A 229 0.78 -15.85 -3.74
C SER A 229 2.10 -15.39 -4.39
N ARG A 230 2.06 -14.21 -5.01
CA ARG A 230 3.15 -13.61 -5.78
C ARG A 230 3.15 -12.13 -5.45
N ILE A 231 4.32 -11.57 -5.16
CA ILE A 231 4.51 -10.17 -5.53
C ILE A 231 4.99 -10.19 -6.96
N THR A 232 4.12 -9.87 -7.89
CA THR A 232 4.57 -9.42 -9.20
C THR A 232 4.89 -7.95 -9.05
N SER A 233 6.17 -7.58 -8.99
CA SER A 233 6.54 -6.23 -9.40
C SER A 233 6.12 -6.07 -10.85
N VAL A 234 5.00 -5.41 -11.05
CA VAL A 234 4.56 -4.93 -12.34
C VAL A 234 5.10 -3.51 -12.43
N ALA A 235 6.15 -3.33 -13.23
CA ALA A 235 6.73 -2.05 -13.52
C ALA A 235 6.40 -1.60 -14.93
N PHE A 236 5.70 -0.48 -15.03
CA PHE A 236 5.48 0.22 -16.30
C PHE A 236 6.64 1.15 -16.54
N GLY A 237 7.38 0.94 -17.62
CA GLY A 237 8.48 1.80 -18.01
C GLY A 237 8.34 2.32 -19.44
N GLY A 238 9.43 2.88 -19.96
CA GLY A 238 9.43 3.58 -21.24
C GLY A 238 8.88 5.01 -21.13
N ASP A 239 9.09 5.81 -22.17
CA ASP A 239 8.64 7.21 -22.20
C ASP A 239 7.11 7.34 -22.13
N SER A 240 6.38 6.27 -22.47
CA SER A 240 4.91 6.22 -22.52
C SER A 240 4.26 5.39 -21.41
N LEU A 241 5.03 4.79 -20.48
CA LEU A 241 4.52 3.91 -19.42
C LEU A 241 3.72 2.69 -19.93
N ASP A 242 4.01 2.22 -21.14
CA ASP A 242 3.35 1.09 -21.79
C ASP A 242 4.24 -0.17 -21.84
N GLU A 243 5.51 -0.07 -21.45
CA GLU A 243 6.39 -1.23 -21.35
C GLU A 243 6.19 -1.93 -20.02
N LEU A 244 5.76 -3.20 -20.09
CA LEU A 244 5.51 -4.01 -18.90
C LEU A 244 6.72 -4.85 -18.50
N TYR A 245 7.31 -4.52 -17.35
CA TYR A 245 8.33 -5.28 -16.67
C TYR A 245 7.70 -6.07 -15.52
N VAL A 246 7.60 -7.40 -15.66
CA VAL A 246 7.09 -8.27 -14.59
C VAL A 246 8.25 -8.95 -13.88
N THR A 247 8.47 -8.66 -12.60
CA THR A 247 9.33 -9.49 -11.73
C THR A 247 8.47 -10.17 -10.69
N SER A 248 8.56 -11.49 -10.54
CA SER A 248 7.77 -12.21 -9.54
C SER A 248 8.65 -12.67 -8.38
N ALA A 249 8.28 -12.34 -7.15
CA ALA A 249 8.75 -13.01 -5.94
C ALA A 249 7.84 -14.23 -5.67
N ARG A 250 8.41 -15.43 -5.67
CA ARG A 250 7.73 -16.70 -5.32
C ARG A 250 8.21 -17.18 -3.96
N LEU A 251 7.33 -17.90 -3.24
CA LEU A 251 7.63 -18.56 -1.97
C LEU A 251 8.21 -19.98 -2.12
N SER A 252 8.18 -20.60 -3.31
CA SER A 252 8.67 -21.98 -3.50
C SER A 252 10.01 -22.05 -4.23
N ASN A 253 10.94 -22.82 -3.66
CA ASN A 253 12.25 -23.16 -4.23
C ASN A 253 12.20 -24.34 -5.21
N THR A 254 11.03 -24.77 -5.68
CA THR A 254 10.89 -25.98 -6.51
C THR A 254 11.16 -25.67 -7.99
N PRO A 255 12.21 -26.25 -8.62
CA PRO A 255 12.41 -26.16 -10.07
C PRO A 255 11.33 -26.95 -10.81
N GLY A 256 10.78 -26.42 -11.92
CA GLY A 256 9.81 -27.13 -12.80
C GLY A 256 8.35 -26.65 -12.73
N ALA A 257 7.97 -25.77 -11.81
CA ALA A 257 6.60 -25.25 -11.68
C ALA A 257 6.17 -24.24 -12.78
N LEU A 258 6.82 -24.27 -13.94
CA LEU A 258 6.39 -23.57 -15.16
C LEU A 258 5.86 -24.54 -16.23
N GLU A 259 6.13 -25.85 -16.14
CA GLU A 259 5.78 -26.80 -17.19
C GLU A 259 4.29 -27.21 -17.21
N GLY A 260 3.46 -26.68 -16.31
CA GLY A 260 2.06 -27.11 -16.15
C GLY A 260 0.98 -26.04 -16.31
N CYS A 261 1.29 -24.77 -16.60
CA CYS A 261 0.25 -23.73 -16.77
C CYS A 261 -0.27 -23.61 -18.21
N GLY A 262 -0.12 -24.67 -19.01
CA GLY A 262 -0.99 -24.94 -20.15
C GLY A 262 -2.24 -25.66 -19.66
N SER A 263 -3.40 -25.07 -19.91
CA SER A 263 -4.77 -25.54 -19.63
C SER A 263 -5.37 -25.22 -18.25
N ILE A 264 -6.42 -24.39 -18.33
CA ILE A 264 -7.31 -23.89 -17.27
C ILE A 264 -8.46 -24.90 -17.12
N PRO A 265 -8.84 -25.35 -15.91
CA PRO A 265 -10.09 -26.09 -15.71
C PRO A 265 -11.31 -25.17 -15.88
N LYS A 266 -12.33 -25.64 -16.60
CA LYS A 266 -13.52 -24.89 -17.03
C LYS A 266 -14.56 -24.61 -15.92
N ASP A 267 -14.40 -25.14 -14.71
CA ASP A 267 -15.42 -25.06 -13.67
C ASP A 267 -14.89 -24.38 -12.40
N PHE A 268 -14.73 -23.05 -12.44
CA PHE A 268 -14.44 -22.24 -11.26
C PHE A 268 -15.68 -21.44 -10.85
N HIS A 269 -16.74 -22.15 -10.46
CA HIS A 269 -17.92 -21.57 -9.81
C HIS A 269 -17.87 -21.87 -8.31
N GLN A 270 -18.02 -20.80 -7.51
CA GLN A 270 -18.11 -20.78 -6.04
C GLN A 270 -16.91 -21.36 -5.27
N MET A 271 -16.07 -20.48 -4.70
CA MET A 271 -15.33 -20.84 -3.49
C MET A 271 -15.87 -20.04 -2.31
N ASN A 272 -16.57 -20.76 -1.44
CA ASN A 272 -16.72 -20.43 -0.02
C ASN A 272 -15.34 -20.09 0.54
N MET A 273 -15.15 -18.85 1.01
CA MET A 273 -13.96 -18.46 1.77
C MET A 273 -14.10 -18.95 3.21
N LEU A 274 -14.04 -20.26 3.40
CA LEU A 274 -13.87 -20.87 4.72
C LEU A 274 -12.39 -21.01 5.02
N SER A 275 -11.93 -20.10 5.88
CA SER A 275 -10.80 -20.25 6.81
C SER A 275 -9.58 -21.04 6.31
N GLU A 276 -8.63 -20.34 5.71
CA GLU A 276 -7.21 -20.60 5.98
C GLU A 276 -6.50 -19.25 5.92
N LYS A 277 -5.70 -18.96 6.94
CA LYS A 277 -5.19 -17.64 7.30
C LYS A 277 -4.54 -16.95 6.10
N ILE A 278 -5.11 -15.83 5.66
CA ILE A 278 -4.45 -14.91 4.73
C ILE A 278 -3.20 -14.39 5.46
N HIS A 279 -2.04 -14.54 4.85
CA HIS A 279 -0.75 -14.08 5.37
C HIS A 279 -0.13 -13.14 4.34
N LEU A 280 -0.12 -11.84 4.63
CA LEU A 280 0.53 -10.84 3.77
C LEU A 280 1.97 -10.64 4.22
N PHE A 281 2.91 -10.84 3.31
CA PHE A 281 4.35 -10.70 3.53
C PHE A 281 4.81 -9.34 3.02
N ILE A 282 5.58 -8.61 3.83
CA ILE A 282 6.29 -7.42 3.37
C ILE A 282 7.63 -7.90 2.78
N TYR A 283 7.73 -7.86 1.45
CA TYR A 283 8.96 -8.22 0.76
C TYR A 283 9.80 -6.97 0.49
N PHE A 284 11.12 -7.11 0.64
CA PHE A 284 12.09 -6.14 0.14
C PHE A 284 12.75 -6.69 -1.12
N VAL A 285 12.83 -5.85 -2.15
CA VAL A 285 13.58 -6.13 -3.37
C VAL A 285 14.79 -5.20 -3.39
N THR A 286 15.99 -5.77 -3.23
CA THR A 286 17.24 -5.01 -3.43
C THR A 286 17.75 -5.26 -4.84
N ILE A 287 17.87 -4.22 -5.65
CA ILE A 287 18.44 -4.29 -7.01
C ILE A 287 19.84 -3.65 -6.98
N VAL A 288 20.89 -4.46 -7.14
CA VAL A 288 22.27 -3.99 -7.26
C VAL A 288 22.62 -3.82 -8.74
N LYS A 289 22.95 -2.60 -9.18
CA LYS A 289 23.46 -2.33 -10.54
C LYS A 289 24.94 -1.90 -10.46
N ASN A 290 25.82 -2.74 -11.00
CA ASN A 290 27.25 -2.54 -11.33
C ASN A 290 28.22 -1.95 -10.27
N LYS A 291 29.17 -2.80 -9.84
CA LYS A 291 30.57 -2.59 -9.37
C LYS A 291 31.00 -1.28 -8.66
N SER A 292 30.08 -0.59 -8.00
CA SER A 292 30.35 0.36 -6.92
C SER A 292 29.20 0.22 -5.92
N PRO A 293 29.44 0.29 -4.58
CA PRO A 293 28.40 0.09 -3.59
C PRO A 293 27.47 1.31 -3.51
N VAL A 294 26.66 1.52 -4.53
CA VAL A 294 25.49 2.40 -4.46
C VAL A 294 24.35 1.54 -3.93
N HIS A 295 24.06 1.71 -2.65
CA HIS A 295 22.92 1.08 -1.99
C HIS A 295 21.65 1.79 -2.48
N SER A 296 21.19 1.44 -3.68
CA SER A 296 19.91 1.94 -4.21
C SER A 296 18.79 1.08 -3.66
N PHE A 297 18.23 1.53 -2.54
CA PHE A 297 17.06 0.93 -1.96
C PHE A 297 15.81 1.43 -2.68
N TYR A 298 15.07 0.54 -3.35
CA TYR A 298 13.72 0.85 -3.83
C TYR A 298 12.73 0.56 -2.71
N LEU A 299 12.74 1.49 -1.77
CA LEU A 299 11.90 1.49 -0.58
C LEU A 299 10.67 2.36 -0.87
N PHE A 300 9.52 1.95 -0.32
CA PHE A 300 8.27 2.70 -0.28
C PHE A 300 8.51 4.05 0.43
N SER A 301 9.07 5.01 -0.30
CA SER A 301 9.33 6.37 0.16
C SER A 301 8.00 7.10 0.16
N ARG A 302 7.28 7.06 1.29
CA ARG A 302 6.24 8.04 1.54
C ARG A 302 6.90 9.28 2.15
N GLN A 303 6.43 10.47 1.81
CA GLN A 303 6.91 11.69 2.46
C GLN A 303 6.25 11.84 3.84
N PRO A 304 6.87 12.53 4.81
CA PRO A 304 6.21 12.86 6.08
C PRO A 304 4.99 13.80 5.86
N VAL A 305 3.92 13.63 6.65
CA VAL A 305 2.74 14.52 6.59
C VAL A 305 3.04 15.87 7.23
N ARG A 306 2.46 16.95 6.69
CA ARG A 306 2.34 18.25 7.37
C ARG A 306 0.95 18.36 8.00
N PHE A 307 0.86 18.19 9.31
CA PHE A 307 -0.33 18.50 10.10
C PHE A 307 -0.19 19.86 10.79
#